data_AF-A0A957MD61-F1
#
_entry.id   AF-A0A957MD61-F1
#
_cell.length_a   1.000
_cell.length_b   1.000
_cell.length_c   1.000
_cell.angle_alpha   90.00
_cell.angle_beta   90.00
_cell.angle_gamma   90.00
#
_symmetry.space_group_name_H-M   'P 1'
#
loop_
_entity.id
_entity.type
_entity.pdbx_description
1 polymer ?
#
loop_
_entity_poly.entity_id
_entity_poly.type
_entity_poly.pdbx_seq_one_letter_code
_entity_poly.pdbx_strand_id
1 'polypeptide(L)'
;NGATWSTQTVDSASAAGMFSSIAIDSANRPHISYIQYVNGSGTPYIVRYAAFDGTSWQLLSAKSEAVSLLYTSLALDSANLPVIAFQNAQNGVLHVVRRDSGGTWNDVAVTPPGDV
;
A
#
# COMPACT_ATOMS: atom_id res chain seq x y z
N ASN A 1 8.38 0.57 -29.94
CA ASN A 1 9.73 1.13 -30.15
C ASN A 1 10.00 2.28 -29.18
N GLY A 2 10.65 1.98 -28.04
CA GLY A 2 11.55 2.88 -27.31
C GLY A 2 11.14 4.34 -27.09
N ALA A 3 9.89 4.59 -26.69
CA ALA A 3 9.43 5.93 -26.36
C ALA A 3 10.16 6.45 -25.10
N THR A 4 10.57 7.71 -25.17
CA THR A 4 11.21 8.48 -24.10
C THR A 4 10.62 8.21 -22.71
N TRP A 5 11.48 8.03 -21.71
CA TRP A 5 11.05 7.96 -20.32
C TRP A 5 10.33 9.25 -19.92
N SER A 6 9.12 9.13 -19.38
CA SER A 6 8.39 10.21 -18.73
C SER A 6 8.33 9.96 -17.23
N THR A 7 8.51 11.01 -16.44
CA THR A 7 8.36 10.96 -14.98
C THR A 7 7.11 11.73 -14.56
N GLN A 8 6.48 11.28 -13.47
CA GLN A 8 5.35 11.95 -12.86
C GLN A 8 5.42 11.77 -11.34
N THR A 9 5.12 12.82 -10.60
CA THR A 9 4.92 12.74 -9.15
C THR A 9 3.52 12.19 -8.86
N VAL A 10 3.44 11.08 -8.11
CA VAL A 10 2.18 10.41 -7.75
C VAL A 10 1.59 10.96 -6.46
N ASP A 11 2.40 11.06 -5.41
CA ASP A 11 2.03 11.63 -4.11
C ASP A 11 3.16 12.57 -3.69
N SER A 12 2.83 13.84 -3.47
CA SER A 12 3.79 14.89 -3.08
C SER A 12 3.82 15.14 -1.56
N ALA A 13 3.09 14.36 -0.78
CA ALA A 13 3.08 14.49 0.67
C ALA A 13 4.47 14.18 1.27
N SER A 14 4.75 14.78 2.43
CA SER A 14 6.03 14.60 3.11
C SER A 14 6.28 13.13 3.44
N ALA A 15 7.51 12.68 3.15
CA ALA A 15 7.98 11.31 3.35
C ALA A 15 7.04 10.22 2.82
N ALA A 16 6.35 10.48 1.71
CA ALA A 16 5.62 9.48 0.95
C ALA A 16 6.57 8.69 0.03
N GLY A 17 6.38 7.37 -0.04
CA GLY A 17 6.99 6.51 -1.08
C GLY A 17 7.98 5.47 -0.56
N MET A 18 8.16 5.33 0.75
CA MET A 18 9.08 4.35 1.32
C MET A 18 8.60 2.91 1.04
N PHE A 19 9.52 2.00 0.71
CA PHE A 19 9.24 0.58 0.49
C PHE A 19 8.11 0.30 -0.51
N SER A 20 8.11 1.03 -1.62
CA SER A 20 7.04 0.96 -2.60
C SER A 20 7.00 -0.38 -3.35
N SER A 21 5.79 -0.80 -3.71
CA SER A 21 5.52 -1.96 -4.56
C SER A 21 4.47 -1.57 -5.59
N ILE A 22 4.60 -2.08 -6.82
CA ILE A 22 3.71 -1.76 -7.94
C ILE A 22 3.10 -3.03 -8.53
N ALA A 23 1.82 -2.97 -8.85
CA ALA A 23 1.09 -3.96 -9.63
C ALA A 23 0.31 -3.27 -10.74
N ILE A 24 0.07 -3.98 -11.84
CA ILE A 24 -0.67 -3.47 -12.99
C ILE A 24 -1.99 -4.23 -13.08
N ASP A 25 -3.11 -3.52 -13.22
CA ASP A 25 -4.43 -4.13 -13.35
C ASP A 25 -4.69 -4.66 -14.77
N SER A 26 -5.82 -5.35 -14.95
CA SER A 26 -6.21 -5.88 -16.26
C SER A 26 -6.48 -4.81 -17.33
N ALA A 27 -6.58 -3.53 -16.95
CA ALA A 27 -6.76 -2.39 -17.83
C ALA A 27 -5.44 -1.63 -18.10
N ASN A 28 -4.29 -2.22 -17.73
CA ASN A 28 -2.95 -1.62 -17.80
C ASN A 28 -2.78 -0.36 -16.95
N ARG A 29 -3.53 -0.23 -15.87
CA ARG A 29 -3.41 0.90 -14.95
C ARG A 29 -2.50 0.52 -13.78
N PRO A 30 -1.56 1.40 -13.38
CA PRO A 30 -0.69 1.12 -12.25
C PRO A 30 -1.37 1.33 -10.90
N HIS A 31 -1.02 0.45 -9.97
CA HIS A 31 -1.40 0.46 -8.57
C HIS A 31 -0.12 0.40 -7.75
N ILE A 32 0.03 1.24 -6.74
CA ILE A 32 1.26 1.38 -5.96
C ILE A 32 0.92 1.35 -4.48
N SER A 33 1.52 0.44 -3.72
CA SER A 33 1.56 0.53 -2.25
C SER A 33 2.86 1.18 -1.82
N TYR A 34 2.83 1.92 -0.71
CA TYR A 34 4.01 2.54 -0.13
C TYR A 34 3.75 2.90 1.33
N ILE A 35 4.82 3.15 2.07
CA ILE A 35 4.74 3.76 3.40
C ILE A 35 4.88 5.27 3.27
N GLN A 36 4.03 5.97 4.01
CA GLN A 36 4.20 7.39 4.32
C GLN A 36 4.49 7.55 5.80
N TYR A 37 5.42 8.44 6.12
CA TYR A 37 5.72 8.84 7.48
C TYR A 37 5.29 10.30 7.77
N VAL A 38 4.43 10.51 8.77
CA VAL A 38 3.89 11.83 9.12
C VAL A 38 4.34 12.23 10.53
N ASN A 39 5.33 13.12 10.61
CA ASN A 39 5.80 13.68 11.88
C ASN A 39 4.69 14.38 12.66
N GLY A 40 4.67 14.21 13.99
CA GLY A 40 3.71 14.85 14.88
C GLY A 40 2.30 14.24 14.86
N SER A 41 2.08 13.16 14.11
CA SER A 41 0.86 12.36 14.16
C SER A 41 0.94 11.33 15.29
N GLY A 42 -0.18 11.06 15.97
CA GLY A 42 -0.31 9.91 16.88
C GLY A 42 -0.26 8.56 16.13
N THR A 43 -0.42 8.58 14.81
CA THR A 43 -0.21 7.42 13.91
C THR A 43 0.74 7.82 12.79
N PRO A 44 2.06 7.85 13.04
CA PRO A 44 2.98 8.45 12.11
C PRO A 44 3.29 7.54 10.92
N TYR A 45 2.99 6.24 10.95
CA TYR A 45 3.23 5.33 9.83
C TYR A 45 1.93 4.91 9.17
N ILE A 46 1.88 5.14 7.86
CA ILE A 46 0.68 4.91 7.07
C ILE A 46 1.03 3.99 5.90
N VAL A 47 0.33 2.85 5.79
CA VAL A 47 0.30 2.07 4.54
C VAL A 47 -0.62 2.80 3.58
N ARG A 48 -0.02 3.39 2.55
CA ARG A 48 -0.69 4.13 1.50
C ARG A 48 -0.87 3.27 0.27
N TYR A 49 -1.90 3.62 -0.49
CA TYR A 49 -2.24 3.01 -1.75
C TYR A 49 -2.60 4.08 -2.77
N ALA A 50 -1.91 4.08 -3.91
CA ALA A 50 -2.21 4.91 -5.06
C ALA A 50 -2.70 4.04 -6.22
N ALA A 51 -3.82 4.39 -6.84
CA ALA A 51 -4.31 3.72 -8.04
C ALA A 51 -4.59 4.74 -9.13
N PHE A 52 -4.08 4.50 -10.33
CA PHE A 52 -4.39 5.35 -11.48
C PHE A 52 -5.73 4.91 -12.09
N ASP A 53 -6.69 5.83 -12.22
CA ASP A 53 -8.00 5.51 -12.80
C ASP A 53 -8.01 5.55 -14.34
N GLY A 54 -6.92 6.02 -14.95
CA GLY A 54 -6.79 6.30 -16.38
C GLY A 54 -6.65 7.79 -16.70
N THR A 55 -6.99 8.66 -15.75
CA THR A 55 -6.90 10.12 -15.84
C THR A 55 -6.15 10.73 -14.66
N SER A 56 -6.34 10.20 -13.45
CA SER A 56 -5.79 10.74 -12.21
C SER A 56 -5.39 9.65 -11.21
N TRP A 57 -4.51 10.02 -10.28
CA TRP A 57 -4.11 9.15 -9.16
C TRP A 57 -5.08 9.30 -8.00
N GLN A 58 -5.65 8.18 -7.56
CA GLN A 58 -6.47 8.07 -6.37
C GLN A 58 -5.60 7.62 -5.20
N LEU A 59 -5.46 8.46 -4.17
CA LEU A 59 -4.59 8.21 -3.03
C LEU A 59 -5.41 7.86 -1.78
N LEU A 60 -5.20 6.67 -1.22
CA LEU A 60 -5.93 6.13 -0.09
C LEU A 60 -4.97 5.72 1.04
N SER A 61 -5.45 5.80 2.28
CA SER A 61 -4.78 5.22 3.44
C SER A 61 -5.40 3.85 3.71
N ALA A 62 -4.62 2.79 3.51
CA ALA A 62 -5.06 1.42 3.76
C ALA A 62 -4.98 1.06 5.25
N LYS A 63 -3.94 1.56 5.94
CA LYS A 63 -3.76 1.41 7.39
C LYS A 63 -2.94 2.57 7.96
N SER A 64 -3.24 2.98 9.20
CA SER A 64 -2.49 3.99 9.94
C SER A 64 -2.24 3.49 11.35
N GLU A 65 -1.00 3.54 11.82
CA GLU A 65 -0.60 3.02 13.13
C GLU A 65 0.38 3.95 13.83
N ALA A 66 0.38 3.88 15.16
CA ALA A 66 1.36 4.57 16.02
C ALA A 66 2.78 3.99 15.86
N VAL A 67 2.88 2.76 15.37
CA VAL A 67 4.10 1.96 15.29
C VAL A 67 4.58 1.83 13.85
N SER A 68 5.87 1.54 13.67
CA SER A 68 6.47 1.42 12.34
C SER A 68 5.87 0.25 11.55
N LEU A 69 5.36 0.58 10.37
CA LEU A 69 4.93 -0.36 9.33
C LEU A 69 5.94 -0.29 8.17
N LEU A 70 6.45 -1.44 7.73
CA LEU A 70 7.57 -1.50 6.78
C LEU A 70 7.29 -2.50 5.65
N TYR A 71 8.08 -2.38 4.57
CA TYR A 71 8.21 -3.39 3.51
C TYR A 71 6.88 -3.81 2.88
N THR A 72 6.25 -2.91 2.12
CA THR A 72 4.99 -3.25 1.44
C THR A 72 5.22 -4.19 0.26
N SER A 73 4.26 -5.09 0.04
CA SER A 73 4.15 -5.90 -1.17
C SER A 73 2.71 -5.87 -1.65
N LEU A 74 2.49 -5.51 -2.91
CA LEU A 74 1.17 -5.36 -3.50
C LEU A 74 0.89 -6.46 -4.52
N ALA A 75 -0.29 -7.06 -4.42
CA ALA A 75 -0.89 -7.85 -5.47
C ALA A 75 -2.32 -7.37 -5.73
N LEU A 76 -2.83 -7.66 -6.92
CA LEU A 76 -4.24 -7.47 -7.25
C LEU A 76 -4.89 -8.84 -7.40
N ASP A 77 -6.11 -8.99 -6.89
CA ASP A 77 -6.90 -10.19 -7.14
C ASP A 77 -7.54 -10.18 -8.54
N SER A 78 -8.32 -11.21 -8.86
CA SER A 78 -8.98 -11.33 -10.17
C SER A 78 -10.03 -10.23 -10.44
N ALA A 79 -10.46 -9.50 -9.42
CA ALA A 79 -11.35 -8.34 -9.53
C ALA A 79 -10.58 -7.00 -9.55
N ASN A 80 -9.25 -7.05 -9.67
CA ASN A 80 -8.34 -5.91 -9.55
C ASN A 80 -8.39 -5.22 -8.18
N LEU A 81 -8.82 -5.90 -7.13
CA LEU A 81 -8.82 -5.36 -5.78
C LEU A 81 -7.45 -5.56 -5.12
N PRO A 82 -6.91 -4.55 -4.44
CA PRO A 82 -5.58 -4.62 -3.85
C PRO A 82 -5.51 -5.46 -2.58
N VAL A 83 -4.47 -6.27 -2.51
CA VAL A 83 -3.99 -6.99 -1.34
C VAL A 83 -2.58 -6.50 -1.04
N ILE A 84 -2.38 -5.90 0.13
CA ILE A 84 -1.09 -5.33 0.54
C ILE A 84 -0.59 -6.07 1.77
N ALA A 85 0.54 -6.75 1.63
CA ALA A 85 1.27 -7.30 2.76
C ALA A 85 2.29 -6.26 3.28
N PHE A 86 2.52 -6.23 4.59
CA PHE A 86 3.51 -5.35 5.23
C PHE A 86 3.92 -5.92 6.59
N GLN A 87 5.10 -5.54 7.06
CA GLN A 87 5.60 -5.94 8.38
C GLN A 87 5.16 -4.92 9.43
N ASN A 88 4.63 -5.40 10.56
CA ASN A 88 4.57 -4.63 11.79
C ASN A 88 5.92 -4.76 12.50
N ALA A 89 6.71 -3.68 12.52
CA ALA A 89 8.07 -3.74 13.05
C ALA A 89 8.13 -3.83 14.58
N GLN A 90 7.03 -3.55 15.29
CA GLN A 90 7.00 -3.63 16.75
C GLN A 90 7.02 -5.09 17.23
N ASN A 91 6.26 -5.96 16.57
CA ASN A 91 6.13 -7.38 16.94
C ASN A 91 6.76 -8.32 15.90
N GLY A 92 7.24 -7.80 14.77
CA GLY A 92 7.81 -8.58 13.67
C GLY A 92 6.79 -9.35 12.84
N VAL A 93 5.49 -9.23 13.14
CA VAL A 93 4.42 -10.01 12.51
C VAL A 93 4.13 -9.47 11.11
N LEU A 94 3.92 -10.39 10.17
CA LEU A 94 3.42 -10.06 8.83
C LEU A 94 1.93 -9.75 8.94
N HIS A 95 1.50 -8.63 8.35
CA HIS A 95 0.10 -8.28 8.22
C HIS A 95 -0.28 -8.24 6.74
N VAL A 96 -1.57 -8.44 6.48
CA VAL A 96 -2.17 -8.23 5.17
C VAL A 96 -3.39 -7.34 5.33
N VAL A 97 -3.50 -6.31 4.50
CA VAL A 97 -4.71 -5.52 4.34
C VAL A 97 -5.29 -5.74 2.94
N ARG A 98 -6.60 -5.99 2.86
CA ARG A 98 -7.33 -6.21 1.60
C ARG A 98 -8.42 -5.18 1.44
N ARG A 99 -8.54 -4.58 0.26
CA ARG A 99 -9.69 -3.74 -0.06
C ARG A 99 -10.82 -4.59 -0.61
N ASP A 100 -12.01 -4.50 -0.03
CA ASP A 100 -13.19 -5.18 -0.57
C ASP A 100 -13.86 -4.39 -1.70
N SER A 101 -14.87 -5.01 -2.33
CA SER A 101 -15.65 -4.40 -3.41
C SER A 101 -16.50 -3.20 -2.95
N GLY A 102 -16.77 -3.07 -1.65
CA GLY A 102 -17.40 -1.91 -1.05
C GLY A 102 -16.44 -0.75 -0.82
N GLY A 103 -15.14 -1.00 -0.99
CA GLY A 103 -14.06 -0.02 -0.84
C GLY A 103 -13.47 0.11 0.55
N THR A 104 -13.85 -0.79 1.47
CA THR A 104 -13.33 -0.85 2.84
C THR A 104 -12.04 -1.65 2.88
N TRP A 105 -11.10 -1.23 3.73
CA TRP A 105 -9.86 -1.95 3.99
C TRP A 105 -10.02 -2.86 5.20
N ASN A 106 -9.71 -4.14 5.03
CA ASN A 106 -9.79 -5.17 6.04
C ASN A 106 -8.39 -5.67 6.37
N ASP A 107 -7.93 -5.48 7.60
CA ASP A 107 -6.62 -5.90 8.10
C ASP A 107 -6.69 -7.27 8.78
N VAL A 108 -5.69 -8.11 8.52
CA VAL A 108 -5.53 -9.43 9.13
C VAL A 108 -4.05 -9.61 9.49
N ALA A 109 -3.78 -9.90 10.76
CA ALA A 109 -2.47 -10.37 11.18
C ALA A 109 -2.22 -11.79 10.64
N VAL A 110 -1.10 -11.99 9.96
CA VAL A 110 -0.64 -13.31 9.50
C VAL A 110 0.26 -13.88 10.59
N THR A 111 -0.35 -14.46 11.61
CA THR A 111 0.38 -15.27 12.59
C THR A 111 0.41 -16.72 12.10
N PRO A 112 1.54 -17.45 12.26
CA PRO A 112 1.52 -18.89 12.14
C PRO A 112 0.45 -19.49 13.07
N PRO A 113 -0.30 -20.52 12.67
CA PRO A 113 -1.11 -21.27 13.62
C PRO A 113 -0.16 -22.00 14.59
N GLY A 114 -0.04 -21.47 15.81
CA GLY A 114 0.54 -22.17 16.96
C GLY A 114 2.06 -22.12 17.09
N ASP A 115 2.55 -21.12 17.82
CA ASP A 115 3.65 -21.35 18.75
C ASP A 115 3.02 -21.48 20.15
N VAL A 116 2.87 -22.74 20.60
CA VAL A 116 2.65 -23.15 22.00
C VAL A 116 3.90 -23.85 22.51
#